data_AF-A0A1T4T6K0-F1
#
_entry.id   AF-A0A1T4T6K0-F1
#
_cell.length_a   1.000
_cell.length_b   1.000
_cell.length_c   1.000
_cell.angle_alpha   90.00
_cell.angle_beta   90.00
_cell.angle_gamma   90.00
#
_symmetry.space_group_name_H-M   'P 1'
#
loop_
_entity.id
_entity.type
_entity.pdbx_description
1 polymer ?
#
loop_
_entity_poly.entity_id
_entity_poly.type
_entity_poly.pdbx_seq_one_letter_code
_entity_poly.pdbx_strand_id
1 'polypeptide(L)'
;MCTVVVFHDPAAPVPLLIAAVRDEMTDRPWLPPARHWPRLPEVVGGRDLRAGGTWLAVAPGAVPRVGAVLNGFPEVTPRMERAPAEEGGPAGRSSRGELPLSAAAHGAVPDAAEAARFDPFHLLRADPAEAVLYSWDGARLLGRRLPPGVHVLVNSGWDPEAPRARRHAPLFTAALPRTGAGELRAASRPEEIWGGWLSLVNEAAAGPARGAGEEGGDSSALFARMDLPGGRAWASTSVTLLAVAPGVVRYAFNGSPGDPGAWYMVG
;
A
#
# COMPACT_ATOMS: atom_id res chain seq x y z
N MET A 1 -4.92 0.17 3.42
CA MET A 1 -3.96 0.86 2.52
C MET A 1 -4.77 1.58 1.48
N CYS A 2 -4.57 2.88 1.37
CA CYS A 2 -5.39 3.74 0.52
C CYS A 2 -4.55 4.65 -0.37
N THR A 3 -3.22 4.61 -0.24
CA THR A 3 -2.28 5.11 -1.24
C THR A 3 -1.04 4.22 -1.28
N VAL A 4 -0.57 3.94 -2.49
CA VAL A 4 0.72 3.31 -2.75
C VAL A 4 1.47 4.19 -3.73
N VAL A 5 2.60 4.76 -3.31
CA VAL A 5 3.61 5.28 -4.23
C VAL A 5 4.55 4.13 -4.54
N VAL A 6 4.68 3.79 -5.82
CA VAL A 6 5.52 2.69 -6.29
C VAL A 6 6.47 3.22 -7.35
N PHE A 7 7.77 3.00 -7.14
CA PHE A 7 8.78 3.10 -8.19
C PHE A 7 9.04 1.69 -8.69
N HIS A 8 9.03 1.52 -10.02
CA HIS A 8 9.49 0.29 -10.65
C HIS A 8 10.38 0.63 -11.84
N ASP A 9 11.56 0.04 -11.92
CA ASP A 9 12.42 0.06 -13.11
C ASP A 9 13.37 -1.16 -13.07
N PRO A 10 13.18 -2.16 -13.94
CA PRO A 10 14.04 -3.35 -13.99
C PRO A 10 15.52 -3.05 -14.22
N ALA A 11 15.86 -1.88 -14.79
CA ALA A 11 17.24 -1.47 -15.05
C ALA A 11 17.89 -0.75 -13.85
N ALA A 12 17.12 -0.35 -12.83
CA ALA A 12 17.65 0.34 -11.66
C ALA A 12 18.38 -0.63 -10.70
N PRO A 13 19.40 -0.16 -9.95
CA PRO A 13 20.08 -0.99 -8.94
C PRO A 13 19.14 -1.50 -7.83
N VAL A 14 18.11 -0.73 -7.50
CA VAL A 14 17.01 -1.12 -6.61
C VAL A 14 15.71 -1.03 -7.43
N PRO A 15 15.30 -2.11 -8.11
CA PRO A 15 14.25 -2.07 -9.12
C PRO A 15 12.85 -1.74 -8.61
N LEU A 16 12.58 -1.91 -7.32
CA LEU A 16 11.26 -1.71 -6.75
C LEU A 16 11.35 -0.99 -5.41
N LEU A 17 10.71 0.17 -5.31
CA LEU A 17 10.50 0.90 -4.06
C LEU A 17 9.01 1.13 -3.85
N ILE A 18 8.52 0.96 -2.63
CA ILE A 18 7.11 1.18 -2.29
C ILE A 18 7.04 2.04 -1.03
N ALA A 19 6.26 3.12 -1.09
CA ALA A 19 5.78 3.84 0.08
C ALA A 19 4.26 3.70 0.16
N ALA A 20 3.77 3.09 1.22
CA ALA A 20 2.37 2.73 1.31
C ALA A 20 1.72 3.23 2.59
N VAL A 21 0.65 4.01 2.43
CA VAL A 21 -0.07 4.67 3.52
C VAL A 21 -1.39 3.95 3.77
N ARG A 22 -1.58 3.53 5.03
CA ARG A 22 -2.79 2.85 5.48
C ARG A 22 -3.77 3.84 6.09
N ASP A 23 -4.83 4.14 5.34
CA ASP A 23 -5.96 4.92 5.87
C ASP A 23 -7.07 3.99 6.32
N GLU A 24 -7.46 4.11 7.59
CA GLU A 24 -8.39 3.21 8.26
C GLU A 24 -8.99 3.85 9.52
N MET A 25 -10.06 3.26 10.05
CA MET A 25 -10.57 3.59 11.37
C MET A 25 -9.46 3.42 12.43
N THR A 26 -9.27 4.45 13.25
CA THR A 26 -8.25 4.44 14.31
C THR A 26 -8.52 3.40 15.39
N ASP A 27 -9.79 2.98 15.54
CA ASP A 27 -10.27 1.93 16.44
C ASP A 27 -10.18 0.50 15.85
N ARG A 28 -9.73 0.34 14.59
CA ARG A 28 -9.60 -0.98 13.97
C ARG A 28 -8.32 -1.66 14.48
N PRO A 29 -8.39 -2.79 15.20
CA PRO A 29 -7.21 -3.47 15.73
C PRO A 29 -6.37 -4.12 14.62
N TRP A 30 -5.05 -3.99 14.73
CA TRP A 30 -4.07 -4.58 13.82
C TRP A 30 -2.75 -4.90 14.56
N LEU A 31 -1.94 -5.79 14.00
CA LEU A 31 -0.56 -6.06 14.44
C LEU A 31 0.44 -5.50 13.43
N PRO A 32 1.59 -4.96 13.89
CA PRO A 32 2.65 -4.49 13.02
C PRO A 32 3.23 -5.60 12.15
N PRO A 33 4.00 -5.27 11.11
CA PRO A 33 4.52 -6.27 10.19
C PRO A 33 5.39 -7.32 10.89
N ALA A 34 5.03 -8.58 10.69
CA ALA A 34 5.78 -9.76 11.12
C ALA A 34 5.33 -11.00 10.34
N ARG A 35 5.87 -12.17 10.68
CA ARG A 35 5.49 -13.48 10.12
C ARG A 35 4.26 -14.04 10.84
N HIS A 36 3.08 -13.50 10.55
CA HIS A 36 1.86 -13.84 11.29
C HIS A 36 1.14 -15.12 10.85
N TRP A 37 1.48 -15.67 9.69
CA TRP A 37 0.76 -16.77 9.06
C TRP A 37 1.58 -18.07 9.08
N PRO A 38 1.29 -19.03 9.98
CA PRO A 38 2.06 -20.28 10.07
C PRO A 38 2.08 -21.12 8.79
N ARG A 39 1.04 -21.01 7.95
CA ARG A 39 0.94 -21.69 6.65
C ARG A 39 1.73 -21.00 5.53
N LEU A 40 2.16 -19.75 5.75
CA LEU A 40 2.94 -18.93 4.83
C LEU A 40 4.12 -18.30 5.61
N PRO A 41 5.01 -19.13 6.19
CA PRO A 41 6.02 -18.67 7.14
C PRO A 41 7.02 -17.67 6.54
N GLU A 42 7.18 -17.67 5.21
CA GLU A 42 8.03 -16.74 4.47
C GLU A 42 7.42 -15.34 4.35
N VAL A 43 6.09 -15.20 4.48
CA VAL A 43 5.39 -13.93 4.27
C VAL A 43 5.50 -13.03 5.49
N VAL A 44 5.87 -11.78 5.24
CA VAL A 44 5.92 -10.68 6.22
C VAL A 44 4.89 -9.63 5.83
N GLY A 45 4.09 -9.18 6.80
CA GLY A 45 3.10 -8.13 6.58
C GLY A 45 2.38 -7.78 7.89
N GLY A 46 1.69 -6.64 7.94
CA GLY A 46 0.83 -6.32 9.08
C GLY A 46 -0.40 -7.22 9.10
N ARG A 47 -1.02 -7.46 10.25
CA ARG A 47 -2.22 -8.32 10.34
C ARG A 47 -3.43 -7.54 10.80
N ASP A 48 -4.49 -7.55 10.00
CA ASP A 48 -5.81 -7.11 10.42
C ASP A 48 -6.37 -8.11 11.44
N LEU A 49 -6.68 -7.66 12.66
CA LEU A 49 -7.20 -8.56 13.70
C LEU A 49 -8.72 -8.78 13.59
N ARG A 50 -9.45 -7.94 12.84
CA ARG A 50 -10.87 -8.16 12.53
C ARG A 50 -11.04 -9.12 11.35
N ALA A 51 -10.28 -8.91 10.27
CA ALA A 51 -10.46 -9.65 9.00
C ALA A 51 -9.40 -10.74 8.75
N GLY A 52 -8.37 -10.86 9.59
CA GLY A 52 -7.34 -11.91 9.51
C GLY A 52 -6.31 -11.79 8.37
N GLY A 53 -6.56 -10.94 7.37
CA GLY A 53 -5.68 -10.70 6.23
C GLY A 53 -4.69 -9.54 6.45
N THR A 54 -4.15 -9.02 5.35
CA THR A 54 -3.23 -7.86 5.34
C THR A 54 -3.54 -6.89 4.20
N TRP A 55 -3.11 -5.63 4.35
CA TRP A 55 -3.12 -4.68 3.24
C TRP A 55 -1.87 -4.75 2.37
N LEU A 56 -0.75 -5.23 2.91
CA LEU A 56 0.50 -5.43 2.18
C LEU A 56 1.26 -6.62 2.75
N ALA A 57 1.80 -7.43 1.86
CA ALA A 57 2.63 -8.58 2.17
C ALA A 57 3.87 -8.59 1.27
N VAL A 58 4.98 -9.06 1.83
CA VAL A 58 6.21 -9.33 1.09
C VAL A 58 6.74 -10.72 1.45
N ALA A 59 7.22 -11.45 0.45
CA ALA A 59 7.98 -12.69 0.63
C ALA A 59 9.44 -12.42 0.23
N PRO A 60 10.40 -12.34 1.17
CA PRO A 60 11.78 -11.90 0.93
C PRO A 60 12.71 -12.98 0.33
N GLY A 61 12.17 -13.95 -0.41
CA GLY A 61 12.95 -15.06 -1.01
C GLY A 61 13.92 -14.64 -2.12
N ALA A 62 14.52 -15.61 -2.80
CA ALA A 62 15.48 -15.35 -3.89
C ALA A 62 14.91 -14.42 -4.98
N VAL A 63 13.62 -14.58 -5.29
CA VAL A 63 12.83 -13.64 -6.08
C VAL A 63 11.78 -13.04 -5.15
N PRO A 64 12.05 -11.84 -4.58
CA PRO A 64 11.08 -11.23 -3.69
C PRO A 64 9.80 -10.86 -4.41
N ARG A 65 8.67 -11.05 -3.74
CA ARG A 65 7.35 -10.67 -4.27
C ARG A 65 6.61 -9.82 -3.26
N VAL A 66 5.92 -8.82 -3.76
CA VAL A 66 5.08 -7.89 -2.99
C VAL A 66 3.66 -7.98 -3.50
N GLY A 67 2.72 -8.10 -2.58
CA GLY A 67 1.30 -7.88 -2.81
C GLY A 67 0.83 -6.69 -1.98
N ALA A 68 0.05 -5.78 -2.57
CA ALA A 68 -0.58 -4.68 -1.83
C ALA A 68 -1.98 -4.43 -2.37
N VAL A 69 -2.96 -4.29 -1.48
CA VAL A 69 -4.36 -4.11 -1.87
C VAL A 69 -4.89 -2.76 -1.43
N LEU A 70 -5.57 -2.08 -2.34
CA LEU A 70 -6.37 -0.89 -2.09
C LEU A 70 -7.85 -1.23 -2.27
N ASN A 71 -8.70 -0.61 -1.46
CA ASN A 71 -10.15 -0.66 -1.67
C ASN A 71 -10.47 0.07 -2.98
N GLY A 72 -11.19 -0.59 -3.89
CA GLY A 72 -11.63 0.00 -5.16
C GLY A 72 -12.96 0.74 -4.99
N PHE A 73 -13.04 1.92 -5.59
CA PHE A 73 -14.26 2.73 -5.65
C PHE A 73 -14.66 2.93 -7.12
N PRO A 74 -15.45 2.02 -7.71
CA PRO A 74 -15.92 2.20 -9.08
C PRO A 74 -16.76 3.48 -9.18
N GLU A 75 -16.66 4.18 -10.32
CA GLU A 75 -17.31 5.48 -10.58
C GLU A 75 -18.84 5.42 -10.47
N VAL A 76 -19.44 4.24 -10.63
CA VAL A 76 -20.90 4.07 -10.83
C VAL A 76 -21.69 3.80 -9.53
N THR A 77 -21.12 3.99 -8.34
CA THR A 77 -21.92 3.89 -7.10
C THR A 77 -21.83 5.18 -6.28
N PRO A 78 -22.95 5.89 -6.05
CA PRO A 78 -22.96 7.09 -5.23
C PRO A 78 -22.33 6.84 -3.86
N ARG A 79 -21.41 7.72 -3.45
CA ARG A 79 -20.67 7.60 -2.19
C ARG A 79 -21.56 7.57 -0.95
N MET A 80 -22.77 8.12 -1.02
CA MET A 80 -23.75 8.23 0.07
C MET A 80 -24.52 6.93 0.37
N GLU A 81 -24.56 5.97 -0.56
CA GLU A 81 -25.17 4.64 -0.30
C GLU A 81 -24.16 3.65 0.31
N ARG A 82 -22.91 4.09 0.48
CA ARG A 82 -21.82 3.26 0.97
C ARG A 82 -21.66 3.53 2.46
N ALA A 83 -22.22 2.65 3.28
CA ALA A 83 -21.81 2.57 4.68
C ALA A 83 -20.27 2.48 4.76
N PRO A 84 -19.62 2.97 5.83
CA PRO A 84 -18.25 2.58 6.12
C PRO A 84 -18.17 1.06 6.01
N ALA A 85 -17.02 0.51 5.61
CA ALA A 85 -16.80 -0.93 5.60
C ALA A 85 -16.77 -1.49 7.04
N GLU A 86 -17.88 -1.34 7.75
CA GLU A 86 -18.25 -2.09 8.92
C GLU A 86 -19.26 -3.13 8.46
N GLU A 87 -19.08 -4.32 9.03
CA GLU A 87 -19.84 -5.53 8.80
C GLU A 87 -19.44 -6.32 7.56
N GLY A 88 -19.30 -7.63 7.77
CA GLY A 88 -19.03 -8.59 6.73
C GLY A 88 -20.01 -8.36 5.60
N GLY A 89 -19.48 -7.82 4.49
CA GLY A 89 -20.23 -7.57 3.27
C GLY A 89 -21.12 -8.77 2.96
N PRO A 90 -22.26 -8.56 2.27
CA PRO A 90 -23.41 -9.46 2.23
C PRO A 90 -22.98 -10.92 2.39
N ALA A 91 -23.45 -11.57 3.46
CA ALA A 91 -23.02 -12.89 3.93
C ALA A 91 -22.41 -13.75 2.81
N GLY A 92 -21.07 -13.91 2.81
CA GLY A 92 -20.35 -14.72 1.83
C GLY A 92 -19.20 -14.03 1.08
N ARG A 93 -18.95 -12.72 1.25
CA ARG A 93 -17.77 -12.07 0.64
C ARG A 93 -16.49 -12.34 1.43
N SER A 94 -15.41 -12.67 0.71
CA SER A 94 -14.08 -12.95 1.26
C SER A 94 -13.31 -11.66 1.57
N SER A 95 -12.35 -11.75 2.49
CA SER A 95 -11.53 -10.60 2.86
C SER A 95 -10.55 -10.26 1.75
N ARG A 96 -10.56 -9.03 1.24
CA ARG A 96 -9.55 -8.54 0.28
C ARG A 96 -8.11 -8.70 0.80
N GLY A 97 -7.94 -8.81 2.12
CA GLY A 97 -6.63 -9.02 2.72
C GLY A 97 -5.99 -10.39 2.46
N GLU A 98 -6.72 -11.32 1.84
CA GLU A 98 -6.19 -12.58 1.32
C GLU A 98 -5.38 -12.38 0.02
N LEU A 99 -5.74 -11.37 -0.78
CA LEU A 99 -5.13 -11.12 -2.09
C LEU A 99 -3.63 -10.78 -1.99
N PRO A 100 -3.17 -9.88 -1.09
CA PRO A 100 -1.75 -9.64 -0.91
C PRO A 100 -0.96 -10.88 -0.46
N LEU A 101 -1.56 -11.73 0.39
CA LEU A 101 -0.90 -12.94 0.88
C LEU A 101 -0.63 -13.90 -0.28
N SER A 102 -1.65 -14.15 -1.11
CA SER A 102 -1.53 -15.03 -2.28
C SER A 102 -0.54 -14.47 -3.30
N ALA A 103 -0.58 -13.15 -3.56
CA ALA A 103 0.35 -12.48 -4.47
C ALA A 103 1.80 -12.54 -3.98
N ALA A 104 2.06 -12.31 -2.69
CA ALA A 104 3.41 -12.38 -2.12
C ALA A 104 3.93 -13.83 -2.08
N ALA A 105 3.15 -14.77 -1.53
CA ALA A 105 3.57 -16.15 -1.36
C ALA A 105 3.76 -16.87 -2.71
N HIS A 106 2.82 -16.72 -3.64
CA HIS A 106 2.73 -17.56 -4.83
C HIS A 106 2.82 -16.78 -6.14
N GLY A 107 2.87 -15.44 -6.10
CA GLY A 107 2.71 -14.62 -7.31
C GLY A 107 1.32 -14.71 -7.91
N ALA A 108 0.35 -15.26 -7.17
CA ALA A 108 -0.98 -15.53 -7.66
C ALA A 108 -1.85 -14.27 -7.71
N VAL A 109 -2.70 -14.24 -8.72
CA VAL A 109 -3.69 -13.19 -8.97
C VAL A 109 -4.99 -13.92 -9.26
N PRO A 110 -6.13 -13.47 -8.70
CA PRO A 110 -7.40 -14.15 -8.94
C PRO A 110 -7.79 -14.08 -10.41
N ASP A 111 -8.49 -15.08 -10.92
CA ASP A 111 -9.28 -14.90 -12.14
C ASP A 111 -10.58 -14.12 -11.87
N ALA A 112 -11.41 -13.90 -12.89
CA ALA A 112 -12.66 -13.16 -12.74
C ALA A 112 -13.69 -13.86 -11.83
N ALA A 113 -13.75 -15.20 -11.84
CA ALA A 113 -14.68 -15.96 -11.01
C ALA A 113 -14.23 -15.92 -9.54
N GLU A 114 -12.92 -15.99 -9.30
CA GLU A 114 -12.33 -15.83 -7.99
C GLU A 114 -12.47 -14.42 -7.44
N ALA A 115 -12.30 -13.40 -8.30
CA ALA A 115 -12.43 -11.99 -7.95
C ALA A 115 -13.86 -11.62 -7.50
N ALA A 116 -14.87 -12.30 -8.04
CA ALA A 116 -16.28 -12.10 -7.67
C ALA A 116 -16.60 -12.37 -6.19
N ARG A 117 -15.70 -13.07 -5.46
CA ARG A 117 -15.82 -13.28 -4.01
C ARG A 117 -15.49 -12.03 -3.19
N PHE A 118 -14.85 -11.02 -3.79
CA PHE A 118 -14.36 -9.83 -3.11
C PHE A 118 -15.15 -8.58 -3.53
N ASP A 119 -15.26 -7.62 -2.62
CA ASP A 119 -15.63 -6.25 -3.00
C ASP A 119 -14.60 -5.67 -3.98
N PRO A 120 -14.96 -4.65 -4.79
CA PRO A 120 -14.04 -3.98 -5.70
C PRO A 120 -12.68 -3.64 -5.07
N PHE A 121 -11.61 -3.85 -5.83
CA PHE A 121 -10.24 -3.74 -5.34
C PHE A 121 -9.25 -3.33 -6.43
N HIS A 122 -8.11 -2.81 -5.99
CA HIS A 122 -6.90 -2.75 -6.79
C HIS A 122 -5.79 -3.52 -6.08
N LEU A 123 -5.25 -4.56 -6.73
CA LEU A 123 -4.16 -5.40 -6.25
C LEU A 123 -2.90 -5.06 -7.04
N LEU A 124 -1.92 -4.45 -6.38
CA LEU A 124 -0.56 -4.36 -6.89
C LEU A 124 0.14 -5.69 -6.62
N ARG A 125 0.58 -6.36 -7.67
CA ARG A 125 1.51 -7.49 -7.63
C ARG A 125 2.83 -7.03 -8.24
N ALA A 126 3.90 -7.05 -7.46
CA ALA A 126 5.18 -6.51 -7.88
C ALA A 126 6.36 -7.38 -7.43
N ASP A 127 7.41 -7.38 -8.25
CA ASP A 127 8.72 -7.96 -7.98
C ASP A 127 9.79 -7.10 -8.69
N PRO A 128 11.10 -7.43 -8.61
CA PRO A 128 12.11 -6.65 -9.32
C PRO A 128 11.93 -6.57 -10.85
N ALA A 129 11.26 -7.55 -11.48
CA ALA A 129 11.10 -7.62 -12.93
C ALA A 129 9.83 -6.91 -13.42
N GLU A 130 8.77 -6.88 -12.62
CA GLU A 130 7.52 -6.24 -13.01
C GLU A 130 6.66 -5.71 -11.86
N ALA A 131 5.90 -4.66 -12.15
CA ALA A 131 4.81 -4.18 -11.32
C ALA A 131 3.51 -4.16 -12.14
N VAL A 132 2.48 -4.87 -11.69
CA VAL A 132 1.18 -4.98 -12.36
C VAL A 132 0.06 -4.64 -11.38
N LEU A 133 -0.83 -3.74 -11.78
CA LEU A 133 -2.04 -3.40 -11.05
C LEU A 133 -3.23 -4.17 -11.63
N TYR A 134 -3.83 -5.05 -10.83
CA TYR A 134 -5.06 -5.76 -11.16
C TYR A 134 -6.25 -5.05 -10.51
N SER A 135 -7.21 -4.62 -11.31
CA SER A 135 -8.37 -3.85 -10.86
C SER A 135 -9.65 -4.63 -11.10
N TRP A 136 -10.40 -4.87 -10.03
CA TRP A 136 -11.72 -5.49 -10.05
C TRP A 136 -12.77 -4.43 -9.74
N ASP A 137 -13.71 -4.20 -10.66
CA ASP A 137 -14.80 -3.23 -10.51
C ASP A 137 -16.12 -3.85 -10.05
N GLY A 138 -16.17 -5.16 -9.84
CA GLY A 138 -17.38 -5.94 -9.54
C GLY A 138 -17.91 -6.74 -10.73
N ALA A 139 -17.41 -6.50 -11.94
CA ALA A 139 -17.79 -7.22 -13.15
C ALA A 139 -16.59 -7.65 -14.01
N ARG A 140 -15.52 -6.86 -14.04
CA ARG A 140 -14.34 -7.07 -14.88
C ARG A 140 -13.07 -6.99 -14.05
N LEU A 141 -12.15 -7.90 -14.33
CA LEU A 141 -10.80 -7.87 -13.81
C LEU A 141 -9.85 -7.41 -14.93
N LEU A 142 -9.16 -6.31 -14.72
CA LEU A 142 -8.19 -5.75 -15.67
C LEU A 142 -6.79 -5.68 -15.05
N GLY A 143 -5.80 -6.31 -15.68
CA GLY A 143 -4.39 -6.16 -15.35
C GLY A 143 -3.71 -5.08 -16.19
N ARG A 144 -3.07 -4.11 -15.55
CA ARG A 144 -2.26 -3.06 -16.21
C ARG A 144 -0.84 -3.08 -15.67
N ARG A 145 0.14 -3.30 -16.56
CA ARG A 145 1.56 -3.18 -16.21
C ARG A 145 1.90 -1.71 -16.01
N LEU A 146 2.59 -1.39 -14.92
CA LEU A 146 3.14 -0.06 -14.69
C LEU A 146 4.43 0.07 -15.52
N PRO A 147 4.57 1.11 -16.36
CA PRO A 147 5.83 1.35 -17.08
C PRO A 147 6.93 1.79 -16.10
N PRO A 148 8.21 1.75 -16.51
CA PRO A 148 9.30 2.24 -15.67
C PRO A 148 9.06 3.67 -15.16
N GLY A 149 9.27 3.91 -13.87
CA GLY A 149 9.07 5.21 -13.21
C GLY A 149 8.28 5.13 -11.90
N VAL A 150 7.91 6.30 -11.37
CA VAL A 150 7.11 6.45 -10.14
C VAL A 150 5.62 6.59 -10.49
N HIS A 151 4.79 5.82 -9.81
CA HIS A 151 3.34 5.84 -9.94
C HIS A 151 2.68 5.98 -8.57
N VAL A 152 1.55 6.68 -8.53
CA VAL A 152 0.73 6.82 -7.31
C VAL A 152 -0.60 6.11 -7.54
N LEU A 153 -0.84 5.06 -6.78
CA LEU A 153 -2.03 4.24 -6.83
C LEU A 153 -2.98 4.67 -5.71
N VAL A 154 -4.24 4.86 -6.04
CA VAL A 154 -5.28 5.36 -5.14
C VAL A 154 -6.52 4.47 -5.23
N ASN A 155 -7.56 4.79 -4.44
CA ASN A 155 -8.78 4.00 -4.40
C ASN A 155 -9.62 4.03 -5.70
N SER A 156 -9.39 5.00 -6.59
CA SER A 156 -9.95 5.01 -7.95
C SER A 156 -9.07 4.27 -8.97
N GLY A 157 -7.94 3.70 -8.53
CA GLY A 157 -7.01 2.95 -9.37
C GLY A 157 -5.74 3.73 -9.70
N TRP A 158 -5.29 3.59 -10.95
CA TRP A 158 -4.09 4.27 -11.47
C TRP A 158 -4.47 5.26 -12.56
N ASP A 159 -4.45 6.53 -12.18
CA ASP A 159 -4.64 7.69 -13.03
C ASP A 159 -3.53 8.73 -12.70
N PRO A 160 -2.59 9.00 -13.63
CA PRO A 160 -1.56 10.03 -13.45
C PRO A 160 -2.10 11.44 -13.17
N GLU A 161 -3.34 11.72 -13.59
CA GLU A 161 -3.98 13.04 -13.41
C GLU A 161 -4.73 13.17 -12.08
N ALA A 162 -4.87 12.08 -11.32
CA ALA A 162 -5.48 12.13 -9.99
C ALA A 162 -4.72 13.14 -9.09
N PRO A 163 -5.41 13.91 -8.23
CA PRO A 163 -4.77 14.99 -7.44
C PRO A 163 -3.53 14.55 -6.65
N ARG A 164 -3.57 13.36 -6.03
CA ARG A 164 -2.41 12.78 -5.32
C ARG A 164 -1.28 12.40 -6.28
N ALA A 165 -1.58 11.88 -7.47
CA ALA A 165 -0.57 11.52 -8.46
C ALA A 165 0.14 12.76 -9.00
N ARG A 166 -0.62 13.79 -9.43
CA ARG A 166 -0.05 15.05 -9.93
C ARG A 166 0.87 15.75 -8.92
N ARG A 167 0.54 15.67 -7.62
CA ARG A 167 1.38 16.24 -6.57
C ARG A 167 2.59 15.39 -6.23
N HIS A 168 2.40 14.10 -5.96
CA HIS A 168 3.43 13.29 -5.31
C HIS A 168 4.34 12.55 -6.30
N ALA A 169 3.85 12.13 -7.46
CA ALA A 169 4.69 11.43 -8.45
C ALA A 169 5.98 12.21 -8.82
N PRO A 170 5.94 13.52 -9.18
CA PRO A 170 7.15 14.26 -9.51
C PRO A 170 8.09 14.47 -8.30
N LEU A 171 7.55 14.67 -7.10
CA LEU A 171 8.35 14.83 -5.88
C LEU A 171 9.12 13.55 -5.55
N PHE A 172 8.44 12.41 -5.55
CA PHE A 172 9.06 11.11 -5.30
C PHE A 172 10.03 10.70 -6.42
N THR A 173 9.77 11.10 -7.67
CA THR A 173 10.72 10.91 -8.79
C THR A 173 12.01 11.69 -8.56
N ALA A 174 11.91 12.98 -8.20
CA ALA A 174 13.09 13.81 -7.93
C ALA A 174 13.89 13.34 -6.70
N ALA A 175 13.21 12.68 -5.76
CA ALA A 175 13.78 12.20 -4.50
C ALA A 175 14.17 10.72 -4.52
N LEU A 176 14.26 10.07 -5.69
CA LEU A 176 14.64 8.65 -5.78
C LEU A 176 15.93 8.37 -5.01
N PRO A 177 15.95 7.36 -4.12
CA PRO A 177 17.13 6.97 -3.39
C PRO A 177 18.28 6.61 -4.32
N ARG A 178 19.50 6.99 -3.95
CA ARG A 178 20.72 6.69 -4.71
C ARG A 178 21.40 5.39 -4.28
N THR A 179 20.78 4.67 -3.35
CA THR A 179 21.32 3.46 -2.72
C THR A 179 21.49 2.34 -3.75
N GLY A 180 22.70 1.79 -3.85
CA GLY A 180 22.98 0.62 -4.70
C GLY A 180 22.52 -0.69 -4.07
N ALA A 181 22.43 -1.77 -4.87
CA ALA A 181 22.03 -3.10 -4.36
C ALA A 181 22.95 -3.66 -3.27
N GLY A 182 24.26 -3.36 -3.33
CA GLY A 182 25.23 -3.76 -2.30
C GLY A 182 25.01 -3.01 -0.98
N GLU A 183 24.80 -1.70 -1.07
CA GLU A 183 24.50 -0.82 0.08
C GLU A 183 23.18 -1.19 0.73
N LEU A 184 22.18 -1.56 -0.07
CA LEU A 184 20.87 -1.98 0.42
C LEU A 184 20.99 -3.15 1.41
N ARG A 185 21.91 -4.10 1.20
CA ARG A 185 22.16 -5.25 2.10
C ARG A 185 22.90 -4.89 3.38
N ALA A 186 23.66 -3.79 3.39
CA ALA A 186 24.41 -3.34 4.56
C ALA A 186 23.63 -2.32 5.40
N ALA A 187 22.75 -1.54 4.76
CA ALA A 187 22.02 -0.46 5.40
C ALA A 187 21.11 -0.97 6.53
N SER A 188 21.15 -0.28 7.67
CA SER A 188 20.46 -0.69 8.89
C SER A 188 19.43 0.32 9.37
N ARG A 189 19.41 1.51 8.75
CA ARG A 189 18.51 2.60 9.10
C ARG A 189 17.66 3.05 7.91
N PRO A 190 16.40 3.47 8.12
CA PRO A 190 15.53 3.94 7.04
C PRO A 190 16.13 5.09 6.22
N GLU A 191 16.84 6.02 6.85
CA GLU A 191 17.42 7.20 6.20
C GLU A 191 18.47 6.81 5.15
N GLU A 192 19.21 5.72 5.38
CA GLU A 192 20.24 5.20 4.48
C GLU A 192 19.66 4.57 3.21
N ILE A 193 18.42 4.06 3.30
CA ILE A 193 17.77 3.28 2.25
C ILE A 193 16.83 4.16 1.43
N TRP A 194 16.00 4.96 2.09
CA TRP A 194 14.95 5.74 1.44
C TRP A 194 15.26 7.23 1.33
N GLY A 195 16.22 7.76 2.10
CA GLY A 195 16.69 9.15 1.98
C GLY A 195 15.56 10.16 1.78
N GLY A 196 15.49 10.77 0.60
CA GLY A 196 14.46 11.75 0.25
C GLY A 196 13.02 11.24 0.30
N TRP A 197 12.76 9.96 -0.02
CA TRP A 197 11.42 9.38 0.14
C TRP A 197 10.97 9.39 1.61
N LEU A 198 11.87 9.08 2.54
CA LEU A 198 11.57 9.11 3.96
C LEU A 198 11.23 10.55 4.41
N SER A 199 12.01 11.54 3.97
CA SER A 199 11.73 12.95 4.24
C SER A 199 10.37 13.38 3.71
N LEU A 200 10.06 13.08 2.45
CA LEU A 200 8.77 13.42 1.82
C LEU A 200 7.59 12.80 2.57
N VAL A 201 7.71 11.54 3.00
CA VAL A 201 6.67 10.85 3.76
C VAL A 201 6.47 11.51 5.12
N ASN A 202 7.54 11.86 5.84
CA ASN A 202 7.47 12.52 7.14
C ASN A 202 6.88 13.94 7.04
N GLU A 203 7.31 14.71 6.05
CA GLU A 203 6.77 16.05 5.77
C GLU A 203 5.28 15.99 5.42
N ALA A 204 4.88 15.02 4.58
CA ALA A 204 3.48 14.84 4.23
C ALA A 204 2.62 14.38 5.42
N ALA A 205 3.19 13.63 6.37
CA ALA A 205 2.49 13.22 7.59
C ALA A 205 2.27 14.36 8.58
N ALA A 206 3.18 15.34 8.61
CA ALA A 206 3.06 16.56 9.43
C ALA A 206 2.25 17.68 8.75
N GLY A 207 2.00 17.54 7.44
CA GLY A 207 1.33 18.54 6.61
C GLY A 207 -0.20 18.44 6.63
N PRO A 208 -0.87 19.15 5.69
CA PRO A 208 -2.32 19.07 5.52
C PRO A 208 -2.77 17.65 5.25
N ALA A 209 -3.91 17.27 5.83
CA ALA A 209 -4.53 15.98 5.62
C ALA A 209 -5.76 16.07 4.71
N ARG A 210 -6.04 14.98 3.99
CA ARG A 210 -7.30 14.81 3.25
C ARG A 210 -8.42 14.37 4.20
N GLY A 211 -9.63 14.88 4.00
CA GLY A 211 -10.85 14.39 4.66
C GLY A 211 -11.51 13.24 3.90
N ALA A 212 -12.76 12.90 4.25
CA ALA A 212 -13.62 12.16 3.32
C ALA A 212 -14.58 13.12 2.61
N GLY A 213 -14.58 13.01 1.29
CA GLY A 213 -15.46 13.80 0.43
C GLY A 213 -14.65 14.56 -0.60
N GLU A 214 -15.35 15.27 -1.48
CA GLU A 214 -14.79 16.34 -2.30
C GLU A 214 -14.79 17.69 -1.54
N GLU A 215 -15.56 17.80 -0.45
CA GLU A 215 -15.81 19.05 0.28
C GLU A 215 -14.98 19.21 1.58
N GLY A 216 -14.06 18.27 1.89
CA GLY A 216 -13.28 18.29 3.13
C GLY A 216 -11.82 17.91 2.95
N GLY A 217 -10.92 18.85 3.27
CA GLY A 217 -9.46 18.66 3.26
C GLY A 217 -8.80 18.76 1.88
N ASP A 218 -7.48 18.61 1.84
CA ASP A 218 -6.69 18.69 0.61
C ASP A 218 -6.73 17.35 -0.14
N SER A 219 -7.46 17.28 -1.26
CA SER A 219 -7.61 16.04 -2.05
C SER A 219 -6.28 15.51 -2.62
N SER A 220 -5.24 16.35 -2.66
CA SER A 220 -3.89 15.98 -3.08
C SER A 220 -3.00 15.51 -1.92
N ALA A 221 -3.43 15.65 -0.66
CA ALA A 221 -2.66 15.21 0.49
C ALA A 221 -2.43 13.70 0.49
N LEU A 222 -1.23 13.28 0.92
CA LEU A 222 -0.87 11.86 1.00
C LEU A 222 -1.52 11.19 2.23
N PHE A 223 -1.64 11.95 3.33
CA PHE A 223 -2.17 11.50 4.61
C PHE A 223 -3.61 11.95 4.81
N ALA A 224 -4.37 11.15 5.54
CA ALA A 224 -5.78 11.36 5.80
C ALA A 224 -6.07 11.59 7.27
N ARG A 225 -7.07 12.44 7.52
CA ARG A 225 -7.67 12.62 8.84
C ARG A 225 -9.10 13.12 8.69
N MET A 226 -10.00 12.45 9.39
CA MET A 226 -11.38 12.83 9.49
C MET A 226 -11.91 12.38 10.85
N ASP A 227 -12.40 13.35 11.62
CA ASP A 227 -13.11 13.09 12.86
C ASP A 227 -14.56 12.72 12.52
N LEU A 228 -15.05 11.65 13.14
CA LEU A 228 -16.39 11.09 12.93
C LEU A 228 -17.23 11.25 14.21
N PRO A 229 -18.57 11.23 14.11
CA PRO A 229 -19.44 11.26 15.27
C PRO A 229 -19.10 10.16 16.30
N GLY A 230 -19.34 10.44 17.58
CA GLY A 230 -19.07 9.50 18.67
C GLY A 230 -17.58 9.38 19.06
N GLY A 231 -16.75 10.36 18.71
CA GLY A 231 -15.32 10.37 19.05
C GLY A 231 -14.46 9.39 18.25
N ARG A 232 -15.04 8.79 17.19
CA ARG A 232 -14.32 7.92 16.26
C ARG A 232 -13.53 8.77 15.28
N ALA A 233 -12.47 8.20 14.71
CA ALA A 233 -11.72 8.87 13.65
C ALA A 233 -11.30 7.89 12.57
N TRP A 234 -11.22 8.40 11.35
CA TRP A 234 -10.61 7.72 10.22
C TRP A 234 -9.36 8.49 9.80
N ALA A 235 -8.21 7.82 9.78
CA ALA A 235 -6.94 8.50 9.55
C ALA A 235 -5.91 7.57 8.92
N SER A 236 -4.80 8.16 8.46
CA SER A 236 -3.58 7.40 8.22
C SER A 236 -3.05 6.84 9.52
N THR A 237 -3.02 5.52 9.63
CA THR A 237 -2.72 4.77 10.87
C THR A 237 -1.35 4.12 10.83
N SER A 238 -0.76 3.93 9.65
CA SER A 238 0.59 3.40 9.52
C SER A 238 1.17 3.67 8.13
N VAL A 239 2.49 3.68 8.04
CA VAL A 239 3.24 3.75 6.79
C VAL A 239 4.21 2.60 6.68
N THR A 240 4.33 2.06 5.47
CA THR A 240 5.33 1.05 5.09
C THR A 240 6.25 1.64 4.02
N LEU A 241 7.54 1.41 4.17
CA LEU A 241 8.53 1.59 3.12
C LEU A 241 9.15 0.24 2.78
N LEU A 242 9.16 -0.12 1.49
CA LEU A 242 9.88 -1.29 0.96
C LEU A 242 10.93 -0.82 -0.03
N ALA A 243 12.07 -1.51 -0.01
CA ALA A 243 13.08 -1.45 -1.06
C ALA A 243 13.49 -2.87 -1.41
N VAL A 244 13.35 -3.21 -2.69
CA VAL A 244 13.37 -4.59 -3.16
C VAL A 244 14.30 -4.70 -4.37
N ALA A 245 15.24 -5.63 -4.26
CA ALA A 245 16.13 -6.04 -5.35
C ALA A 245 16.32 -7.56 -5.30
N PRO A 246 16.90 -8.20 -6.33
CA PRO A 246 17.11 -9.65 -6.32
C PRO A 246 17.84 -10.14 -5.05
N GLY A 247 17.20 -11.05 -4.32
CA GLY A 247 17.71 -11.62 -3.07
C GLY A 247 17.81 -10.65 -1.88
N VAL A 248 17.17 -9.47 -1.93
CA VAL A 248 17.14 -8.54 -0.79
C VAL A 248 15.81 -7.79 -0.70
N VAL A 249 15.24 -7.78 0.49
CA VAL A 249 14.12 -6.91 0.87
C VAL A 249 14.54 -6.11 2.09
N ARG A 250 14.33 -4.81 2.02
CA ARG A 250 14.34 -3.93 3.19
C ARG A 250 12.93 -3.44 3.43
N TYR A 251 12.50 -3.50 4.68
CA TYR A 251 11.17 -3.12 5.11
C TYR A 251 11.32 -2.20 6.33
N ALA A 252 10.93 -0.93 6.20
CA ALA A 252 10.70 -0.06 7.34
C ALA A 252 9.21 0.19 7.57
N PHE A 253 8.84 0.36 8.83
CA PHE A 253 7.47 0.59 9.25
C PHE A 253 7.37 1.72 10.26
N ASN A 254 6.28 2.47 10.19
CA ASN A 254 5.92 3.47 11.19
C ASN A 254 4.42 3.30 11.52
N GLY A 255 4.14 2.95 12.77
CA GLY A 255 2.78 2.76 13.29
C GLY A 255 2.14 4.01 13.91
N SER A 256 2.88 5.13 13.94
CA SER A 256 2.43 6.43 14.46
C SER A 256 2.79 7.53 13.45
N PRO A 257 2.09 7.60 12.30
CA PRO A 257 2.39 8.62 11.29
C PRO A 257 2.37 10.04 11.88
N GLY A 258 3.41 10.82 11.58
CA GLY A 258 3.62 12.14 12.18
C GLY A 258 4.66 12.16 13.31
N ASP A 259 5.09 10.99 13.80
CA ASP A 259 6.29 10.85 14.64
C ASP A 259 7.45 10.27 13.81
N PRO A 260 8.42 11.09 13.37
CA PRO A 260 9.61 10.61 12.68
C PRO A 260 10.48 9.68 13.51
N GLY A 261 10.39 9.71 14.85
CA GLY A 261 11.12 8.80 15.74
C GLY A 261 10.54 7.39 15.82
N ALA A 262 9.31 7.17 15.32
CA ALA A 262 8.63 5.89 15.39
C ALA A 262 8.98 4.92 14.24
N TRP A 263 9.87 5.30 13.33
CA TRP A 263 10.34 4.41 12.27
C TRP A 263 11.26 3.31 12.82
N TYR A 264 11.06 2.09 12.36
CA TYR A 264 11.97 0.97 12.62
C TYR A 264 12.06 0.02 11.43
N MET A 265 13.15 -0.73 11.36
CA MET A 265 13.34 -1.80 10.37
C MET A 265 12.61 -3.07 10.83
N VAL A 266 11.79 -3.65 9.96
CA VAL A 266 11.16 -4.95 10.16
C VAL A 266 12.18 -6.05 9.87
N GLY A 267 12.42 -6.91 10.85
CA GLY A 267 13.38 -8.03 10.81
C GLY A 267 12.88 -9.27 10.06
#